data_AF-A0A351ZYR9-F1
#
_entry.id   AF-A0A351ZYR9-F1
#
_cell.length_a   1.000
_cell.length_b   1.000
_cell.length_c   1.000
_cell.angle_alpha   90.00
_cell.angle_beta   90.00
_cell.angle_gamma   90.00
#
_symmetry.space_group_name_H-M   'P 1'
#
loop_
_entity.id
_entity.type
_entity.pdbx_description
1 polymer ?
#
loop_
_entity_poly.entity_id
_entity_poly.type
_entity_poly.pdbx_seq_one_letter_code
_entity_poly.pdbx_strand_id
1 'polypeptide(L)'
;MGAARLEAVTLDEIVARHIHARGGRSALNSVRSVHMIADVSTQYGTQMTIERVIQRGRKMRDVNTYEGKTTIETFDGQRSWLLMIPEKTATYLSTHSADHFELFADIDGEFVDASAKGLTASYVGSSKLEGVPVHSINIVDAQGLQRTYHIDTTTYLVHSVTILCREHPSEEETIRYLDYTALYGVAFPKGYLVRQGGSVLSIEIQHWKTNALCGDWMFTPEAVSAPGTLPGVAIRASSAPMVKNADGSTSQLADPPIDDSTMIDEEPTYSDEQLANVVVYPLAARLNAIEGTVLVAVLLGLDGKIERMAVLESPHPLLSDAAAFGVSALTFTPAMLHGSPLRVWKKVPIDFRLQ
;
A
#
# COMPACT_ATOMS: atom_id res chain seq x y z
N MET A 1 27.23 -36.83 34.07
CA MET A 1 26.11 -36.46 33.19
C MET A 1 26.25 -34.97 32.92
N GLY A 2 26.61 -34.59 31.68
CA GLY A 2 26.82 -33.20 31.32
C GLY A 2 25.49 -32.45 31.33
N ALA A 3 25.44 -31.33 32.05
CA ALA A 3 24.34 -30.40 31.95
C ALA A 3 24.28 -29.91 30.49
N ALA A 4 23.20 -30.26 29.79
CA ALA A 4 22.90 -29.67 28.49
C ALA A 4 22.77 -28.16 28.70
N ARG A 5 23.73 -27.41 28.17
CA ARG A 5 23.66 -25.94 28.12
C ARG A 5 22.54 -25.63 27.13
N LEU A 6 21.38 -25.18 27.63
CA LEU A 6 20.38 -24.54 26.79
C LEU A 6 21.07 -23.33 26.16
N GLU A 7 21.38 -23.41 24.87
CA GLU A 7 21.85 -22.23 24.14
C GLU A 7 20.72 -21.20 24.16
N ALA A 8 21.02 -20.01 24.68
CA ALA A 8 20.08 -18.92 24.69
C ALA A 8 19.83 -18.50 23.24
N VAL A 9 18.57 -18.52 22.81
CA VAL A 9 18.16 -18.03 21.49
C VAL A 9 18.67 -16.61 21.30
N THR A 10 19.35 -16.36 20.19
CA THR A 10 19.96 -15.06 19.89
C THR A 10 18.98 -14.12 19.18
N LEU A 11 19.24 -12.80 19.22
CA LEU A 11 18.45 -11.82 18.47
C LEU A 11 18.37 -12.16 16.98
N ASP A 12 19.52 -12.47 16.37
CA ASP A 12 19.63 -12.79 14.96
C ASP A 12 18.82 -14.04 14.59
N GLU A 13 18.80 -15.04 15.49
CA GLU A 13 18.00 -16.24 15.29
C GLU A 13 16.49 -15.94 15.34
N ILE A 14 16.03 -15.12 16.29
CA ILE A 14 14.61 -14.72 16.38
C ILE A 14 14.21 -13.95 15.12
N VAL A 15 15.05 -13.00 14.69
CA VAL A 15 14.82 -12.21 13.48
C VAL A 15 14.78 -13.10 12.24
N ALA A 16 15.73 -14.03 12.09
CA ALA A 16 15.75 -14.96 10.95
C ALA A 16 14.49 -15.85 10.92
N ARG A 17 14.06 -16.39 12.06
CA ARG A 17 12.84 -17.19 12.18
C ARG A 17 11.59 -16.35 11.90
N HIS A 18 11.55 -15.09 12.36
CA HIS A 18 10.46 -14.16 12.07
C HIS A 18 10.33 -13.88 10.57
N ILE A 19 11.44 -13.56 9.91
CA ILE A 19 11.46 -13.31 8.46
C ILE A 19 11.01 -14.56 7.70
N HIS A 20 11.44 -15.76 8.14
CA HIS A 20 10.98 -17.02 7.57
C HIS A 20 9.47 -17.22 7.77
N ALA A 21 8.95 -17.00 8.98
CA ALA A 21 7.52 -17.13 9.30
C ALA A 21 6.64 -16.15 8.51
N ARG A 22 7.16 -14.97 8.18
CA ARG A 22 6.51 -14.01 7.29
C ARG A 22 6.48 -14.44 5.82
N GLY A 23 7.17 -15.52 5.42
CA GLY A 23 7.25 -16.00 4.04
C GLY A 23 8.66 -16.00 3.43
N GLY A 24 9.64 -15.48 4.16
CA GLY A 24 11.01 -15.33 3.70
C GLY A 24 11.23 -14.09 2.81
N ARG A 25 12.51 -13.70 2.69
CA ARG A 25 12.93 -12.47 1.98
C ARG A 25 12.45 -12.42 0.52
N SER A 26 12.51 -13.54 -0.19
CA SER A 26 12.10 -13.57 -1.61
C SER A 26 10.60 -13.27 -1.78
N ALA A 27 9.75 -13.87 -0.95
CA ALA A 27 8.31 -13.64 -1.01
C ALA A 27 7.97 -12.19 -0.62
N LEU A 28 8.56 -11.70 0.48
CA LEU A 28 8.41 -10.31 0.91
C LEU A 28 8.81 -9.33 -0.19
N ASN A 29 10.00 -9.48 -0.77
CA ASN A 29 10.50 -8.62 -1.86
C ASN A 29 9.64 -8.66 -3.13
N SER A 30 8.89 -9.74 -3.36
CA SER A 30 7.99 -9.86 -4.51
C SER A 30 6.73 -9.00 -4.38
N VAL A 31 6.35 -8.62 -3.15
CA VAL A 31 5.20 -7.75 -2.88
C VAL A 31 5.61 -6.30 -3.13
N ARG A 32 5.04 -5.68 -4.16
CA ARG A 32 5.26 -4.28 -4.55
C ARG A 32 4.21 -3.33 -3.97
N SER A 33 3.04 -3.87 -3.64
CA SER A 33 1.94 -3.11 -3.06
C SER A 33 1.00 -3.99 -2.28
N VAL A 34 0.25 -3.38 -1.37
CA VAL A 34 -0.84 -4.00 -0.62
C VAL A 34 -2.04 -3.07 -0.71
N HIS A 35 -3.18 -3.58 -1.12
CA HIS A 35 -4.47 -2.91 -1.04
C HIS A 35 -5.34 -3.69 -0.07
N MET A 36 -6.00 -3.01 0.87
CA MET A 36 -6.90 -3.65 1.81
C MET A 36 -8.09 -2.75 2.15
N ILE A 37 -9.23 -3.37 2.43
CA ILE A 37 -10.43 -2.72 2.94
C ILE A 37 -10.75 -3.34 4.29
N ALA A 38 -10.89 -2.51 5.31
CA ALA A 38 -11.12 -2.94 6.68
C ALA A 38 -12.28 -2.18 7.31
N ASP A 39 -13.07 -2.89 8.11
CA ASP A 39 -14.03 -2.28 9.00
C ASP A 39 -13.35 -1.95 10.32
N VAL A 40 -13.67 -0.78 10.86
CA VAL A 40 -13.13 -0.30 12.12
C VAL A 40 -14.27 -0.06 13.07
N SER A 41 -14.20 -0.64 14.26
CA SER A 41 -15.14 -0.36 15.33
C SER A 41 -14.41 0.16 16.58
N THR A 42 -15.07 1.05 17.32
CA THR A 42 -14.57 1.51 18.61
C THR A 42 -15.41 0.95 19.75
N GLN A 43 -14.87 0.99 20.97
CA GLN A 43 -15.60 0.62 22.19
C GLN A 43 -16.86 1.45 22.45
N TYR A 44 -17.06 2.55 21.72
CA TYR A 44 -18.23 3.44 21.82
C TYR A 44 -19.31 3.15 20.77
N GLY A 45 -19.14 2.12 19.94
CA GLY A 45 -20.10 1.72 18.92
C GLY A 45 -19.97 2.46 17.58
N THR A 46 -18.99 3.36 17.46
CA THR A 46 -18.63 4.00 16.19
C THR A 46 -18.12 2.96 15.20
N GLN A 47 -18.61 3.00 13.97
CA GLN A 47 -18.14 2.20 12.84
C GLN A 47 -17.57 3.08 11.73
N MET A 48 -16.39 2.72 11.23
CA MET A 48 -15.71 3.38 10.12
C MET A 48 -15.25 2.33 9.11
N THR A 49 -14.98 2.74 7.88
CA THR A 49 -14.30 1.89 6.89
C THR A 49 -12.98 2.54 6.51
N ILE A 50 -11.93 1.73 6.43
CA ILE A 50 -10.61 2.12 5.92
C ILE A 50 -10.36 1.39 4.61
N GLU A 51 -10.09 2.13 3.54
CA GLU A 51 -9.44 1.60 2.35
C GLU A 51 -7.97 2.04 2.35
N ARG A 52 -7.06 1.08 2.52
CA ARG A 52 -5.61 1.31 2.62
C ARG A 52 -4.88 0.81 1.40
N VAL A 53 -3.97 1.64 0.90
CA VAL A 53 -3.00 1.29 -0.14
C VAL A 53 -1.59 1.54 0.39
N ILE A 54 -0.73 0.54 0.32
CA ILE A 54 0.70 0.63 0.64
C ILE A 54 1.49 0.33 -0.64
N GLN A 55 2.53 1.13 -0.91
CA GLN A 55 3.45 0.94 -2.03
C GLN A 55 4.91 0.99 -1.55
N ARG A 56 5.79 0.31 -2.27
CA ARG A 56 7.25 0.39 -2.06
C ARG A 56 7.74 1.84 -2.03
N GLY A 57 8.82 2.05 -1.26
CA GLY A 57 9.29 3.39 -0.91
C GLY A 57 8.66 3.94 0.37
N ARG A 58 8.06 3.08 1.19
CA ARG A 58 7.36 3.44 2.44
C ARG A 58 6.21 4.42 2.20
N LYS A 59 5.43 4.17 1.14
CA LYS A 59 4.28 4.98 0.78
C LYS A 59 3.00 4.33 1.27
N MET A 60 2.11 5.11 1.88
CA MET A 60 0.86 4.62 2.43
C MET A 60 -0.25 5.66 2.29
N ARG A 61 -1.47 5.19 2.02
CA ARG A 61 -2.65 6.03 1.88
C ARG A 61 -3.85 5.33 2.46
N ASP A 62 -4.56 6.00 3.35
CA ASP A 62 -5.77 5.54 4.00
C ASP A 62 -6.93 6.46 3.65
N VAL A 63 -7.99 5.89 3.07
CA VAL A 63 -9.27 6.56 2.90
C VAL A 63 -10.17 6.11 4.04
N ASN A 64 -10.36 6.97 5.02
CA ASN A 64 -11.23 6.72 6.16
C ASN A 64 -12.62 7.29 5.87
N THR A 65 -13.66 6.51 6.15
CA THR A 65 -15.06 6.93 5.98
C THR A 65 -15.82 6.72 7.27
N TYR A 66 -16.44 7.79 7.78
CA TYR A 66 -17.21 7.79 9.04
C TYR A 66 -18.37 8.80 8.95
N GLU A 67 -19.60 8.39 9.28
CA GLU A 67 -20.80 9.26 9.26
C GLU A 67 -20.96 10.08 7.96
N GLY A 68 -20.61 9.48 6.81
CA GLY A 68 -20.66 10.15 5.51
C GLY A 68 -19.55 11.17 5.25
N LYS A 69 -18.66 11.41 6.23
CA LYS A 69 -17.44 12.19 6.06
C LYS A 69 -16.30 11.28 5.58
N THR A 70 -15.45 11.83 4.73
CA THR A 70 -14.26 11.11 4.24
C THR A 70 -13.02 11.91 4.56
N THR A 71 -12.01 11.23 5.10
CA THR A 71 -10.66 11.76 5.20
C THR A 71 -9.70 10.88 4.45
N ILE A 72 -8.68 11.49 3.84
CA ILE A 72 -7.62 10.80 3.12
C ILE A 72 -6.31 11.16 3.79
N GLU A 73 -5.73 10.20 4.49
CA GLU A 73 -4.41 10.32 5.09
C GLU A 73 -3.39 9.70 4.15
N THR A 74 -2.26 10.36 3.95
CA THR A 74 -1.25 9.89 3.00
C THR A 74 0.13 10.19 3.52
N PHE A 75 1.00 9.18 3.46
CA PHE A 75 2.43 9.25 3.72
C PHE A 75 3.18 8.93 2.43
N ASP A 76 4.00 9.87 1.94
CA ASP A 76 4.78 9.70 0.70
C ASP A 76 6.15 9.03 0.88
N GLY A 77 6.44 8.57 2.10
CA GLY A 77 7.75 8.06 2.51
C GLY A 77 8.64 9.11 3.20
N GLN A 78 8.20 10.38 3.24
CA GLN A 78 8.89 11.48 3.91
C GLN A 78 7.97 12.32 4.79
N ARG A 79 6.75 12.62 4.33
CA ARG A 79 5.79 13.51 4.97
C ARG A 79 4.39 12.91 4.93
N SER A 80 3.61 13.22 5.96
CA SER A 80 2.21 12.85 6.04
C SER A 80 1.30 14.06 5.89
N TRP A 81 0.16 13.90 5.23
CA TRP A 81 -0.90 14.91 5.18
C TRP A 81 -2.28 14.26 5.27
N LEU A 82 -3.23 15.06 5.72
CA LEU A 82 -4.65 14.73 5.83
C LEU A 82 -5.43 15.63 4.88
N LEU A 83 -6.25 15.05 4.02
CA LEU A 83 -7.23 15.74 3.18
C LEU A 83 -8.63 15.44 3.69
N MET A 84 -9.42 16.48 4.01
CA MET A 84 -10.82 16.33 4.40
C MET A 84 -11.76 16.55 3.20
N ILE A 85 -12.80 15.73 3.08
CA ILE A 85 -13.83 15.80 2.03
C ILE A 85 -15.19 16.05 2.72
N PRO A 86 -15.99 17.03 2.24
CA PRO A 86 -15.88 17.75 0.96
C PRO A 86 -15.09 19.06 1.00
N GLU A 87 -14.57 19.48 2.15
CA GLU A 87 -13.90 20.78 2.32
C GLU A 87 -12.66 20.94 1.43
N LYS A 88 -12.08 19.81 0.97
CA LYS A 88 -10.85 19.72 0.16
C LYS A 88 -9.69 20.48 0.79
N THR A 89 -9.63 20.48 2.12
CA THR A 89 -8.56 21.10 2.89
C THR A 89 -7.49 20.04 3.18
N ALA A 90 -6.27 20.28 2.68
CA ALA A 90 -5.10 19.46 3.00
C ALA A 90 -4.26 20.13 4.08
N THR A 91 -3.89 19.36 5.10
CA THR A 91 -3.03 19.81 6.20
C THR A 91 -1.90 18.80 6.38
N TYR A 92 -0.65 19.27 6.37
CA TYR A 92 0.48 18.42 6.75
C TYR A 92 0.36 18.07 8.23
N LEU A 93 0.54 16.79 8.54
CA LEU A 93 0.50 16.30 9.89
C LEU A 93 1.85 16.53 10.58
N SER A 94 1.84 16.67 11.91
CA SER A 94 3.07 16.69 12.70
C SER A 94 3.73 15.30 12.70
N THR A 95 4.97 15.25 13.18
CA THR A 95 5.74 14.01 13.34
C THR A 95 4.99 12.93 14.13
N HIS A 96 4.21 13.31 15.15
CA HIS A 96 3.46 12.35 15.98
C HIS A 96 2.40 11.54 15.22
N SER A 97 1.65 12.15 14.30
CA SER A 97 0.65 11.42 13.52
C SER A 97 1.27 10.51 12.45
N ALA A 98 2.59 10.55 12.23
CA ALA A 98 3.29 9.71 11.25
C ALA A 98 3.79 8.38 11.82
N ASP A 99 3.93 8.22 13.14
CA ASP A 99 4.56 7.04 13.77
C ASP A 99 3.87 5.72 13.35
N HIS A 100 2.53 5.68 13.34
CA HIS A 100 1.79 4.50 12.90
C HIS A 100 1.85 4.28 11.37
N PHE A 101 1.90 5.35 10.56
CA PHE A 101 2.03 5.26 9.10
C PHE A 101 3.41 4.74 8.72
N GLU A 102 4.45 5.23 9.39
CA GLU A 102 5.83 4.80 9.18
C GLU A 102 6.01 3.30 9.45
N LEU A 103 5.27 2.77 10.44
CA LEU A 103 5.25 1.35 10.74
C LEU A 103 4.50 0.56 9.67
N PHE A 104 3.26 0.94 9.35
CA PHE A 104 2.41 0.20 8.41
C PHE A 104 2.84 0.34 6.94
N ALA A 105 3.56 1.41 6.59
CA ALA A 105 4.05 1.62 5.23
C ALA A 105 5.21 0.69 4.85
N ASP A 106 5.83 0.02 5.82
CA ASP A 106 6.88 -0.97 5.57
C ASP A 106 6.30 -2.37 5.36
N ILE A 107 6.09 -2.73 4.08
CA ILE A 107 5.56 -4.03 3.67
C ILE A 107 6.39 -5.19 4.25
N ASP A 108 7.73 -5.04 4.32
CA ASP A 108 8.61 -6.10 4.78
C ASP A 108 8.60 -6.24 6.31
N GLY A 109 8.34 -5.13 7.00
CA GLY A 109 8.51 -4.96 8.43
C GLY A 109 9.92 -4.51 8.81
N GLU A 110 10.03 -3.94 9.99
CA GLU A 110 11.25 -3.26 10.48
C GLU A 110 12.45 -4.19 10.70
N PHE A 111 12.22 -5.51 10.85
CA PHE A 111 13.28 -6.50 11.01
C PHE A 111 14.04 -6.81 9.73
N VAL A 112 13.42 -6.64 8.56
CA VAL A 112 14.08 -6.89 7.28
C VAL A 112 14.98 -5.72 6.97
N ASP A 113 16.29 -5.98 6.90
CA ASP A 113 17.33 -5.00 6.58
C ASP A 113 17.32 -3.77 7.50
N ALA A 114 17.05 -4.00 8.79
CA ALA A 114 16.94 -3.00 9.84
C ALA A 114 18.08 -1.95 9.80
N SER A 115 19.34 -2.39 9.70
CA SER A 115 20.49 -1.48 9.66
C SER A 115 20.50 -0.57 8.42
N ALA A 116 20.06 -1.07 7.26
CA ALA A 116 19.93 -0.27 6.04
C ALA A 116 18.79 0.75 6.14
N LYS A 117 17.79 0.47 6.99
CA LYS A 117 16.69 1.38 7.34
C LYS A 117 17.05 2.36 8.47
N GLY A 118 18.28 2.31 9.00
CA GLY A 118 18.70 3.15 10.13
C GLY A 118 18.08 2.74 11.47
N LEU A 119 17.70 1.48 11.60
CA LEU A 119 17.07 0.91 12.78
C LEU A 119 18.08 0.10 13.61
N THR A 120 18.02 0.28 14.92
CA THR A 120 18.82 -0.50 15.89
C THR A 120 17.90 -1.42 16.68
N ALA A 121 18.13 -2.73 16.57
CA ALA A 121 17.38 -3.75 17.30
C ALA A 121 18.18 -4.26 18.51
N SER A 122 17.51 -4.45 19.64
CA SER A 122 18.09 -5.03 20.86
C SER A 122 17.12 -6.01 21.49
N TYR A 123 17.60 -7.22 21.83
CA TYR A 123 16.78 -8.20 22.54
C TYR A 123 16.55 -7.77 23.99
N VAL A 124 15.29 -7.74 24.40
CA VAL A 124 14.88 -7.33 25.74
C VAL A 124 14.75 -8.54 26.67
N GLY A 125 14.19 -9.64 26.17
CA GLY A 125 13.97 -10.85 26.96
C GLY A 125 12.78 -11.65 26.49
N SER A 126 12.46 -12.73 27.22
CA SER A 126 11.25 -13.51 27.01
C SER A 126 10.27 -13.30 28.16
N SER A 127 8.98 -13.20 27.86
CA SER A 127 7.92 -13.04 28.84
C SER A 127 6.64 -13.72 28.38
N LYS A 128 5.56 -13.57 29.15
CA LYS A 128 4.23 -14.03 28.80
C LYS A 128 3.29 -12.83 28.78
N LEU A 129 2.74 -12.50 27.61
CA LEU A 129 1.78 -11.41 27.43
C LEU A 129 0.41 -11.99 27.08
N GLU A 130 -0.60 -11.67 27.89
CA GLU A 130 -1.98 -12.18 27.71
C GLU A 130 -2.06 -13.69 27.51
N GLY A 131 -1.22 -14.44 28.22
CA GLY A 131 -1.18 -15.90 28.08
C GLY A 131 -0.24 -16.42 26.99
N VAL A 132 0.26 -15.57 26.10
CA VAL A 132 1.13 -15.94 24.97
C VAL A 132 2.61 -15.78 25.35
N PRO A 133 3.43 -16.84 25.23
CA PRO A 133 4.87 -16.73 25.43
C PRO A 133 5.52 -15.98 24.27
N VAL A 134 6.22 -14.89 24.56
CA VAL A 134 6.79 -13.97 23.56
C VAL A 134 8.27 -13.69 23.80
N HIS A 135 9.01 -13.47 22.71
CA HIS A 135 10.29 -12.79 22.68
C HIS A 135 10.07 -11.30 22.47
N SER A 136 10.69 -10.46 23.30
CA SER A 136 10.59 -9.00 23.20
C SER A 136 11.85 -8.43 22.57
N ILE A 137 11.69 -7.64 21.51
CA ILE A 137 12.77 -6.95 20.81
C ILE A 137 12.42 -5.47 20.75
N ASN A 138 13.32 -4.62 21.26
CA ASN A 138 13.19 -3.18 21.12
C ASN A 138 13.87 -2.71 19.83
N ILE A 139 13.20 -1.85 19.06
CA ILE A 139 13.73 -1.19 17.87
C ILE A 139 13.70 0.32 18.10
N VAL A 140 14.85 0.98 17.86
CA VAL A 140 14.99 2.44 17.89
C VAL A 140 15.42 2.93 16.52
N ASP A 141 14.81 4.01 16.03
CA ASP A 141 15.20 4.64 14.76
C ASP A 141 16.11 5.85 14.98
N ALA A 142 16.62 6.42 13.89
CA ALA A 142 17.52 7.57 13.93
C ALA A 142 16.90 8.84 14.54
N GLN A 143 15.56 8.90 14.63
CA GLN A 143 14.81 10.03 15.20
C GLN A 143 14.37 9.77 16.64
N GLY A 144 14.74 8.62 17.23
CA GLY A 144 14.51 8.28 18.63
C GLY A 144 13.15 7.66 18.94
N LEU A 145 12.31 7.32 17.95
CA LEU A 145 11.08 6.57 18.22
C LEU A 145 11.47 5.17 18.69
N GLN A 146 10.81 4.71 19.76
CA GLN A 146 11.03 3.40 20.36
C GLN A 146 9.81 2.52 20.15
N ARG A 147 10.05 1.29 19.68
CA ARG A 147 9.03 0.29 19.45
C ARG A 147 9.48 -1.04 20.05
N THR A 148 8.69 -1.58 20.97
CA THR A 148 8.94 -2.93 21.51
C THR A 148 8.02 -3.91 20.81
N TYR A 149 8.61 -4.78 19.99
CA TYR A 149 7.93 -5.90 19.35
C TYR A 149 7.89 -7.10 20.27
N HIS A 150 6.72 -7.71 20.36
CA HIS A 150 6.51 -8.97 21.06
C HIS A 150 6.21 -10.06 20.03
N ILE A 151 7.16 -10.96 19.84
CA ILE A 151 7.11 -12.02 18.84
C ILE A 151 6.71 -13.32 19.52
N ASP A 152 5.67 -13.99 19.03
CA ASP A 152 5.23 -15.28 19.55
C ASP A 152 6.35 -16.33 19.40
N THR A 153 6.68 -17.03 20.49
CA THR A 153 7.80 -17.99 20.55
C THR A 153 7.56 -19.28 19.75
N THR A 154 6.32 -19.55 19.34
CA THR A 154 5.94 -20.75 18.58
C THR A 154 5.85 -20.44 17.10
N THR A 155 5.14 -19.37 16.74
CA THR A 155 4.88 -19.01 15.33
C THR A 155 5.95 -18.08 14.75
N TYR A 156 6.73 -17.40 15.60
CA TYR A 156 7.65 -16.33 15.22
C TYR A 156 7.00 -15.15 14.50
N LEU A 157 5.67 -15.01 14.58
CA LEU A 157 4.94 -13.85 14.07
C LEU A 157 4.78 -12.80 15.18
N VAL A 158 4.61 -11.54 14.79
CA VAL A 158 4.41 -10.45 15.75
C VAL A 158 3.04 -10.62 16.40
N HIS A 159 3.03 -10.72 17.72
CA HIS A 159 1.83 -10.74 18.54
C HIS A 159 1.33 -9.32 18.82
N SER A 160 2.25 -8.44 19.23
CA SER A 160 1.95 -7.02 19.43
C SER A 160 3.19 -6.15 19.29
N VAL A 161 2.96 -4.85 19.14
CA VAL A 161 3.99 -3.81 19.19
C VAL A 161 3.52 -2.74 20.16
N THR A 162 4.39 -2.34 21.08
CA THR A 162 4.20 -1.16 21.93
C THR A 162 5.07 -0.04 21.40
N ILE A 163 4.48 1.13 21.18
CA ILE A 163 5.11 2.31 20.60
C ILE A 163 5.14 3.39 21.67
N LEU A 164 6.31 3.95 21.94
CA LEU A 164 6.47 5.09 22.83
C LEU A 164 6.42 6.38 22.00
N CYS A 165 5.34 7.14 22.14
CA CYS A 165 5.08 8.33 21.33
C CYS A 165 6.19 9.39 21.48
N ARG A 166 6.79 9.87 20.37
CA ARG A 166 7.93 10.81 20.39
C ARG A 166 7.62 12.13 21.12
N GLU A 167 6.46 12.72 20.85
CA GLU A 167 6.05 14.03 21.39
C GLU A 167 5.39 13.92 22.77
N HIS A 168 4.88 12.74 23.12
CA HIS A 168 4.24 12.45 24.40
C HIS A 168 4.82 11.16 25.02
N PRO A 169 6.06 11.17 25.54
CA PRO A 169 6.73 9.96 26.04
C PRO A 169 6.07 9.30 27.27
N SER A 170 5.03 9.91 27.83
CA SER A 170 4.19 9.30 28.87
C SER A 170 3.03 8.48 28.29
N GLU A 171 2.79 8.55 26.98
CA GLU A 171 1.72 7.85 26.29
C GLU A 171 2.30 6.68 25.50
N GLU A 172 1.71 5.50 25.73
CA GLU A 172 2.02 4.29 24.99
C GLU A 172 0.85 3.95 24.06
N GLU A 173 1.18 3.67 22.80
CA GLU A 173 0.26 3.04 21.87
C GLU A 173 0.60 1.55 21.80
N THR A 174 -0.42 0.69 21.77
CA THR A 174 -0.23 -0.75 21.55
C THR A 174 -1.04 -1.23 20.37
N ILE A 175 -0.37 -1.90 19.44
CA ILE A 175 -0.99 -2.55 18.27
C ILE A 175 -0.86 -4.06 18.46
N ARG A 176 -1.98 -4.75 18.63
CA ARG A 176 -2.07 -6.20 18.64
C ARG A 176 -2.44 -6.70 17.25
N TYR A 177 -1.72 -7.70 16.76
CA TYR A 177 -1.91 -8.28 15.43
C TYR A 177 -2.80 -9.52 15.57
N LEU A 178 -3.93 -9.54 14.86
CA LEU A 178 -4.92 -10.60 14.96
C LEU A 178 -4.80 -11.53 13.76
N ASP A 179 -4.80 -12.84 14.04
CA ASP A 179 -4.93 -13.95 13.09
C ASP A 179 -4.16 -13.79 11.78
N TYR A 180 -3.08 -14.54 11.59
CA TYR A 180 -2.33 -14.45 10.33
C TYR A 180 -2.90 -15.35 9.24
N THR A 181 -2.76 -14.90 7.99
CA THR A 181 -3.07 -15.68 6.80
C THR A 181 -1.96 -15.53 5.77
N ALA A 182 -1.70 -16.60 5.02
CA ALA A 182 -0.73 -16.58 3.94
C ALA A 182 -1.39 -16.08 2.65
N LEU A 183 -0.77 -15.09 2.00
CA LEU A 183 -1.19 -14.49 0.74
C LEU A 183 0.01 -14.36 -0.16
N TYR A 184 -0.04 -15.02 -1.32
CA TYR A 184 1.08 -15.05 -2.27
C TYR A 184 2.43 -15.43 -1.60
N GLY A 185 2.36 -16.33 -0.61
CA GLY A 185 3.53 -16.79 0.14
C GLY A 185 3.97 -15.89 1.30
N VAL A 186 3.29 -14.77 1.55
CA VAL A 186 3.60 -13.84 2.65
C VAL A 186 2.52 -13.91 3.72
N ALA A 187 2.91 -13.98 5.00
CA ALA A 187 1.97 -13.95 6.10
C ALA A 187 1.57 -12.50 6.43
N PHE A 188 0.27 -12.21 6.40
CA PHE A 188 -0.32 -10.93 6.80
C PHE A 188 -1.32 -11.14 7.94
N PRO A 189 -1.43 -10.20 8.90
CA PRO A 189 -2.50 -10.23 9.90
C PRO A 189 -3.86 -9.98 9.21
N LYS A 190 -4.92 -10.56 9.77
CA LYS A 190 -6.31 -10.34 9.33
C LYS A 190 -6.96 -9.14 10.01
N GLY A 191 -6.34 -8.59 11.04
CA GLY A 191 -6.84 -7.43 11.74
C GLY A 191 -5.90 -6.94 12.83
N TYR A 192 -6.33 -5.88 13.51
CA TYR A 192 -5.57 -5.23 14.56
C TYR A 192 -6.48 -4.82 15.71
N LEU A 193 -5.97 -4.87 16.94
CA LEU A 193 -6.52 -4.10 18.07
C LEU A 193 -5.52 -3.01 18.44
N VAL A 194 -5.89 -1.76 18.19
CA VAL A 194 -5.08 -0.58 18.50
C VAL A 194 -5.59 0.04 19.79
N ARG A 195 -4.69 0.27 20.76
CA ARG A 195 -4.97 0.94 22.02
C ARG A 195 -4.13 2.20 22.12
N GLN A 196 -4.78 3.35 22.22
CA GLN A 196 -4.12 4.65 22.30
C GLN A 196 -5.03 5.63 23.07
N GLY A 197 -4.48 6.42 23.99
CA GLY A 197 -5.22 7.49 24.67
C GLY A 197 -6.51 7.03 25.39
N GLY A 198 -6.54 5.80 25.91
CA GLY A 198 -7.73 5.20 26.54
C GLY A 198 -8.81 4.68 25.57
N SER A 199 -8.62 4.88 24.26
CA SER A 199 -9.47 4.35 23.20
C SER A 199 -8.97 3.00 22.71
N VAL A 200 -9.90 2.18 22.22
CA VAL A 200 -9.63 0.91 21.57
C VAL A 200 -10.30 0.92 20.21
N LEU A 201 -9.50 0.69 19.16
CA LEU A 201 -9.96 0.51 17.80
C LEU A 201 -9.76 -0.95 17.39
N SER A 202 -10.82 -1.60 16.95
CA SER A 202 -10.78 -2.93 16.35
C SER A 202 -10.87 -2.80 14.84
N ILE A 203 -9.81 -3.19 14.15
CA ILE A 203 -9.68 -3.12 12.69
C ILE A 203 -9.77 -4.55 12.16
N GLU A 204 -10.79 -4.87 11.38
CA GLU A 204 -10.99 -6.18 10.77
C GLU A 204 -10.91 -6.07 9.25
N ILE A 205 -9.94 -6.75 8.64
CA ILE A 205 -9.72 -6.66 7.20
C ILE A 205 -10.69 -7.59 6.48
N GLN A 206 -11.56 -7.01 5.67
CA GLN A 206 -12.59 -7.71 4.89
C GLN A 206 -12.03 -8.18 3.53
N HIS A 207 -11.24 -7.33 2.89
CA HIS A 207 -10.65 -7.59 1.58
C HIS A 207 -9.18 -7.19 1.56
N TRP A 208 -8.36 -7.94 0.84
CA TRP A 208 -6.97 -7.55 0.57
C TRP A 208 -6.52 -8.09 -0.79
N LYS A 209 -5.48 -7.46 -1.35
CA LYS A 209 -4.73 -7.92 -2.52
C LYS A 209 -3.30 -7.41 -2.46
N THR A 210 -2.34 -8.25 -2.85
CA THR A 210 -0.95 -7.80 -3.07
C THR A 210 -0.72 -7.52 -4.54
N ASN A 211 0.25 -6.66 -4.86
CA ASN A 211 0.63 -6.32 -6.23
C ASN A 211 -0.54 -5.72 -7.05
N ALA A 212 -1.50 -5.08 -6.37
CA ALA A 212 -2.45 -4.20 -7.03
C ALA A 212 -1.67 -3.05 -7.69
N LEU A 213 -1.97 -2.71 -8.94
CA LEU A 213 -1.27 -1.61 -9.59
C LEU A 213 -1.73 -0.29 -8.95
N CYS A 214 -0.86 0.19 -8.07
CA CYS A 214 -0.90 1.51 -7.49
C CYS A 214 0.15 2.37 -8.19
N GLY A 215 -0.20 3.60 -8.54
CA GLY A 215 0.76 4.54 -9.08
C GLY A 215 1.19 5.58 -8.05
N ASP A 216 2.37 6.16 -8.26
CA ASP A 216 2.97 7.17 -7.36
C ASP A 216 2.05 8.36 -7.07
N TRP A 217 1.14 8.65 -7.99
CA TRP A 217 0.18 9.73 -7.93
C TRP A 217 -0.78 9.68 -6.74
N MET A 218 -1.16 8.48 -6.28
CA MET A 218 -1.98 8.34 -5.07
C MET A 218 -1.27 8.91 -3.84
N PHE A 219 0.05 8.93 -3.87
CA PHE A 219 0.91 9.44 -2.81
C PHE A 219 1.46 10.82 -3.16
N THR A 220 0.70 11.58 -3.95
CA THR A 220 0.99 12.99 -4.19
C THR A 220 -0.07 13.84 -3.53
N PRO A 221 0.32 15.00 -2.96
CA PRO A 221 -0.65 15.96 -2.47
C PRO A 221 -1.33 16.60 -3.69
N GLU A 222 -2.34 15.95 -4.26
CA GLU A 222 -3.10 16.47 -5.41
C GLU A 222 -3.80 17.82 -5.09
N ALA A 223 -3.88 18.21 -3.80
CA ALA A 223 -4.66 19.35 -3.35
C ALA A 223 -4.08 20.05 -2.09
N VAL A 224 -2.82 20.50 -2.11
CA VAL A 224 -2.45 21.60 -1.20
C VAL A 224 -2.88 22.89 -1.88
N SER A 225 -3.97 23.46 -1.38
CA SER A 225 -4.60 24.74 -1.72
C SER A 225 -3.79 25.68 -2.63
N ALA A 226 -4.02 25.56 -3.94
CA ALA A 226 -4.24 26.71 -4.80
C ALA A 226 -5.50 26.43 -5.64
N PRO A 227 -6.43 27.40 -5.80
CA PRO A 227 -7.66 27.19 -6.52
C PRO A 227 -7.39 27.09 -8.02
N GLY A 228 -7.83 25.98 -8.62
CA GLY A 228 -7.95 25.84 -10.07
C GLY A 228 -6.80 25.07 -10.74
N THR A 229 -7.19 24.02 -11.45
CA THR A 229 -6.41 23.15 -12.36
C THR A 229 -5.70 21.99 -11.67
N LEU A 230 -6.27 20.78 -11.85
CA LEU A 230 -5.56 19.52 -11.68
C LEU A 230 -4.47 19.44 -12.76
N PRO A 231 -3.17 19.32 -12.42
CA PRO A 231 -2.18 18.90 -13.39
C PRO A 231 -2.39 17.42 -13.71
N GLY A 232 -2.37 17.08 -15.01
CA GLY A 232 -2.50 15.71 -15.49
C GLY A 232 -1.52 14.77 -14.78
N VAL A 233 -2.07 13.72 -14.18
CA VAL A 233 -1.32 12.77 -13.38
C VAL A 233 -0.55 11.83 -14.32
N ALA A 234 0.76 12.04 -14.44
CA ALA A 234 1.65 11.11 -15.14
C ALA A 234 2.06 9.97 -14.19
N ILE A 235 1.48 8.79 -14.37
CA ILE A 235 1.85 7.60 -13.58
C ILE A 235 3.08 6.95 -14.21
N ARG A 236 4.11 6.72 -13.42
CA ARG A 236 5.23 5.85 -13.80
C ARG A 236 5.08 4.52 -13.06
N ALA A 237 4.70 3.48 -13.79
CA ALA A 237 4.92 2.10 -13.36
C ALA A 237 5.92 1.46 -14.34
N SER A 238 6.81 0.62 -13.81
CA SER A 238 7.86 -0.17 -14.49
C SER A 238 8.86 0.56 -15.40
N SER A 239 10.13 0.16 -15.32
CA SER A 239 11.17 0.63 -16.24
C SER A 239 10.92 0.10 -17.65
N ALA A 240 10.99 0.98 -18.65
CA ALA A 240 10.82 0.65 -20.06
C ALA A 240 11.73 -0.53 -20.48
N PRO A 241 11.26 -1.40 -21.40
CA PRO A 241 12.06 -2.52 -21.89
C PRO A 241 13.39 -2.05 -22.48
N MET A 242 14.48 -2.77 -22.15
CA MET A 242 15.81 -2.50 -22.67
C MET A 242 15.95 -3.13 -24.05
N VAL A 243 16.29 -2.32 -25.05
CA VAL A 243 16.58 -2.78 -26.41
C VAL A 243 18.09 -2.85 -26.60
N LYS A 244 18.58 -3.98 -27.12
CA LYS A 244 19.96 -4.09 -27.61
C LYS A 244 20.06 -3.37 -28.95
N ASN A 245 20.81 -2.28 -28.96
CA ASN A 245 21.19 -1.57 -30.17
C ASN A 245 22.17 -2.41 -31.00
N ALA A 246 22.27 -2.10 -32.29
CA ALA A 246 23.15 -2.79 -33.23
C ALA A 246 24.65 -2.72 -32.86
N ASP A 247 25.03 -1.77 -31.99
CA ASP A 247 26.38 -1.59 -31.45
C ASP A 247 26.63 -2.40 -30.16
N GLY A 248 25.65 -3.20 -29.72
CA GLY A 248 25.74 -4.00 -28.49
C GLY A 248 25.41 -3.22 -27.20
N SER A 249 25.14 -1.92 -27.28
CA SER A 249 24.65 -1.14 -26.14
C SER A 249 23.17 -1.44 -25.87
N THR A 250 22.73 -1.34 -24.62
CA THR A 250 21.31 -1.40 -24.26
C THR A 250 20.79 -0.01 -23.93
N SER A 251 19.77 0.44 -24.65
CA SER A 251 19.04 1.68 -24.34
C SER A 251 17.59 1.37 -23.98
N GLN A 252 17.01 2.17 -23.08
CA GLN A 252 15.57 2.15 -22.84
C GLN A 252 14.83 2.63 -24.09
N LEU A 253 13.83 1.88 -24.53
CA LEU A 253 12.94 2.36 -25.57
C LEU A 253 12.11 3.52 -24.97
N ALA A 254 12.14 4.69 -25.61
CA ALA A 254 11.30 5.79 -25.20
C ALA A 254 9.81 5.38 -25.29
N ASP A 255 8.99 5.86 -24.37
CA ASP A 255 7.54 5.64 -24.46
C ASP A 255 6.98 6.50 -25.61
N PRO A 256 6.05 5.96 -26.41
CA PRO A 256 5.33 6.78 -27.36
C PRO A 256 4.55 7.88 -26.61
N PRO A 257 4.29 9.05 -27.23
CA PRO A 257 3.38 10.06 -26.70
C PRO A 257 1.98 9.46 -26.43
N ILE A 258 1.27 9.95 -25.40
CA ILE A 258 -0.09 9.47 -25.07
C ILE A 258 -1.09 9.76 -26.21
N ASP A 259 -0.82 10.80 -26.98
CA ASP A 259 -1.58 11.26 -28.15
C ASP A 259 -0.97 10.80 -29.48
N ASP A 260 -0.13 9.76 -29.46
CA ASP A 260 0.42 9.16 -30.66
C ASP A 260 -0.70 8.70 -31.60
N SER A 261 -0.74 9.32 -32.78
CA SER A 261 -1.75 9.13 -33.81
C SER A 261 -1.33 8.12 -34.87
N THR A 262 -0.37 7.24 -34.55
CA THR A 262 0.05 6.16 -35.42
C THR A 262 -1.15 5.29 -35.78
N MET A 263 -1.44 5.19 -37.08
CA MET A 263 -2.51 4.34 -37.61
C MET A 263 -2.14 2.88 -37.39
N ILE A 264 -2.89 2.19 -36.54
CA ILE A 264 -2.72 0.77 -36.25
C ILE A 264 -3.76 -0.07 -36.99
N ASP A 265 -3.37 -1.27 -37.39
CA ASP A 265 -4.24 -2.18 -38.15
C ASP A 265 -5.23 -2.89 -37.20
N GLU A 266 -4.76 -3.29 -36.02
CA GLU A 266 -5.59 -3.91 -34.98
C GLU A 266 -5.41 -3.17 -33.66
N GLU A 267 -6.52 -2.63 -33.14
CA GLU A 267 -6.54 -1.99 -31.83
C GLU A 267 -6.48 -3.02 -30.69
N PRO A 268 -5.82 -2.68 -29.58
CA PRO A 268 -5.88 -3.51 -28.39
C PRO A 268 -7.30 -3.48 -27.78
N THR A 269 -7.80 -4.65 -27.42
CA THR A 269 -9.14 -4.86 -26.86
C THR A 269 -9.05 -5.48 -25.46
N TYR A 270 -10.12 -5.33 -24.67
CA TYR A 270 -10.29 -5.93 -23.35
C TYR A 270 -11.77 -6.34 -23.17
N SER A 271 -12.06 -7.16 -22.16
CA SER A 271 -13.43 -7.59 -21.87
C SER A 271 -14.18 -6.57 -21.01
N ASP A 272 -15.31 -6.07 -21.52
CA ASP A 272 -16.22 -5.18 -20.76
C ASP A 272 -16.82 -5.88 -19.54
N GLU A 273 -17.08 -7.19 -19.64
CA GLU A 273 -17.54 -8.00 -18.50
C GLU A 273 -16.46 -8.08 -17.42
N GLN A 274 -15.20 -8.29 -17.81
CA GLN A 274 -14.09 -8.26 -16.88
C GLN A 274 -13.98 -6.88 -16.23
N LEU A 275 -14.10 -5.80 -17.01
CA LEU A 275 -14.06 -4.43 -16.51
C LEU A 275 -15.15 -4.18 -15.45
N ALA A 276 -16.39 -4.56 -15.73
CA ALA A 276 -17.50 -4.40 -14.79
C ALA A 276 -17.26 -5.16 -13.47
N ASN A 277 -16.57 -6.30 -13.53
CA ASN A 277 -16.30 -7.14 -12.36
C ASN A 277 -15.10 -6.66 -11.52
N VAL A 278 -14.15 -5.93 -12.12
CA VAL A 278 -12.94 -5.47 -11.42
C VAL A 278 -13.01 -4.02 -10.96
N VAL A 279 -13.87 -3.20 -11.55
CA VAL A 279 -14.10 -1.82 -11.11
C VAL A 279 -15.05 -1.82 -9.91
N VAL A 280 -14.54 -1.37 -8.77
CA VAL A 280 -15.33 -1.18 -7.55
C VAL A 280 -15.58 0.30 -7.36
N TYR A 281 -16.85 0.73 -7.34
CA TYR A 281 -17.20 2.13 -7.01
C TYR A 281 -16.91 2.36 -5.52
N PRO A 282 -15.95 3.24 -5.16
CA PRO A 282 -15.57 3.46 -3.77
C PRO A 282 -16.77 3.86 -2.93
N LEU A 283 -16.90 3.26 -1.75
CA LEU A 283 -17.97 3.57 -0.80
C LEU A 283 -17.98 5.07 -0.46
N ALA A 284 -16.80 5.65 -0.22
CA ALA A 284 -16.64 7.07 0.02
C ALA A 284 -17.21 7.92 -1.12
N ALA A 285 -16.98 7.52 -2.37
CA ALA A 285 -17.50 8.25 -3.53
C ALA A 285 -19.02 8.10 -3.66
N ARG A 286 -19.58 6.91 -3.38
CA ARG A 286 -21.03 6.69 -3.34
C ARG A 286 -21.73 7.53 -2.27
N LEU A 287 -21.20 7.52 -1.04
CA LEU A 287 -21.78 8.26 0.08
C LEU A 287 -21.76 9.78 -0.13
N ASN A 288 -20.75 10.28 -0.83
CA ASN A 288 -20.63 11.69 -1.19
C ASN A 288 -21.30 12.04 -2.54
N ALA A 289 -22.06 11.11 -3.13
CA ALA A 289 -22.72 11.26 -4.43
C ALA A 289 -21.78 11.75 -5.56
N ILE A 290 -20.53 11.27 -5.53
CA ILE A 290 -19.49 11.63 -6.49
C ILE A 290 -19.61 10.68 -7.69
N GLU A 291 -20.11 11.21 -8.79
CA GLU A 291 -20.24 10.52 -10.07
C GLU A 291 -19.34 11.13 -11.14
N GLY A 292 -19.18 10.44 -12.26
CA GLY A 292 -18.54 10.97 -13.46
C GLY A 292 -17.78 9.89 -14.21
N THR A 293 -16.99 10.32 -15.19
CA THR A 293 -16.24 9.41 -16.06
C THR A 293 -14.76 9.66 -15.86
N VAL A 294 -14.02 8.60 -15.53
CA VAL A 294 -12.56 8.66 -15.39
C VAL A 294 -11.94 8.11 -16.67
N LEU A 295 -11.04 8.87 -17.29
CA LEU A 295 -10.33 8.43 -18.48
C LEU A 295 -8.93 7.94 -18.11
N VAL A 296 -8.72 6.64 -18.22
CA VAL A 296 -7.44 6.00 -17.91
C VAL A 296 -6.70 5.66 -19.21
N ALA A 297 -5.50 6.17 -19.39
CA ALA A 297 -4.61 5.75 -20.47
C ALA A 297 -3.70 4.61 -19.99
N VAL A 298 -3.56 3.56 -20.77
CA VAL A 298 -2.62 2.46 -20.52
C VAL A 298 -1.65 2.31 -21.69
N LEU A 299 -0.35 2.25 -21.40
CA LEU A 299 0.67 1.88 -22.37
C LEU A 299 0.77 0.37 -22.38
N LEU A 300 0.42 -0.22 -23.52
CA LEU A 300 0.47 -1.65 -23.71
C LEU A 300 1.80 -2.04 -24.36
N GLY A 301 2.43 -3.07 -23.81
CA GLY A 301 3.62 -3.69 -24.35
C GLY A 301 3.32 -4.51 -25.62
N LEU A 302 4.36 -5.06 -26.21
CA LEU A 302 4.26 -5.94 -27.39
C LEU A 302 3.45 -7.22 -27.14
N ASP A 303 3.27 -7.59 -25.86
CA ASP A 303 2.52 -8.75 -25.42
C ASP A 303 1.10 -8.41 -24.92
N GLY A 304 0.66 -7.15 -25.05
CA GLY A 304 -0.62 -6.69 -24.53
C GLY A 304 -0.66 -6.48 -23.02
N LYS A 305 0.48 -6.59 -22.31
CA LYS A 305 0.52 -6.26 -20.88
C LYS A 305 0.61 -4.76 -20.68
N ILE A 306 0.01 -4.29 -19.59
CA ILE A 306 0.13 -2.90 -19.16
C ILE A 306 1.57 -2.67 -18.69
N GLU A 307 2.33 -1.89 -19.45
CA GLU A 307 3.65 -1.41 -19.05
C GLU A 307 3.54 -0.16 -18.18
N ARG A 308 2.63 0.76 -18.54
CA ARG A 308 2.37 2.02 -17.83
C ARG A 308 0.90 2.35 -17.85
N MET A 309 0.48 3.25 -16.95
CA MET A 309 -0.87 3.80 -16.90
C MET A 309 -0.78 5.31 -16.72
N ALA A 310 -1.88 6.04 -16.88
CA ALA A 310 -2.04 7.43 -16.50
C ALA A 310 -3.53 7.73 -16.33
N VAL A 311 -3.95 8.47 -15.32
CA VAL A 311 -5.31 9.02 -15.27
C VAL A 311 -5.26 10.37 -15.96
N LEU A 312 -5.88 10.46 -17.13
CA LEU A 312 -5.87 11.68 -17.95
C LEU A 312 -6.89 12.69 -17.43
N GLU A 313 -8.09 12.22 -17.13
CA GLU A 313 -9.21 13.03 -16.71
C GLU A 313 -9.96 12.29 -15.60
N SER A 314 -10.37 13.04 -14.57
CA SER A 314 -11.17 12.48 -13.50
C SER A 314 -12.01 13.57 -12.83
N PRO A 315 -13.29 13.29 -12.50
CA PRO A 315 -14.11 14.17 -11.67
C PRO A 315 -13.61 14.24 -10.22
N HIS A 316 -12.92 13.20 -9.73
CA HIS A 316 -12.54 13.12 -8.31
C HIS A 316 -11.43 12.07 -8.04
N PRO A 317 -10.47 12.34 -7.14
CA PRO A 317 -9.40 11.39 -6.77
C PRO A 317 -9.88 9.99 -6.37
N LEU A 318 -10.96 9.91 -5.57
CA LEU A 318 -11.56 8.62 -5.20
C LEU A 318 -11.94 7.78 -6.43
N LEU A 319 -12.51 8.41 -7.47
CA LEU A 319 -12.87 7.71 -8.70
C LEU A 319 -11.63 7.36 -9.53
N SER A 320 -10.61 8.22 -9.51
CA SER A 320 -9.31 7.93 -10.13
C SER A 320 -8.73 6.62 -9.61
N ASP A 321 -8.77 6.41 -8.28
CA ASP A 321 -8.18 5.23 -7.62
C ASP A 321 -8.87 3.96 -8.09
N ALA A 322 -10.19 3.93 -7.98
CA ALA A 322 -11.00 2.80 -8.40
C ALA A 322 -10.88 2.49 -9.89
N ALA A 323 -10.87 3.51 -10.75
CA ALA A 323 -10.70 3.33 -12.19
C ALA A 323 -9.33 2.73 -12.50
N ALA A 324 -8.27 3.29 -11.92
CA ALA A 324 -6.92 2.79 -12.08
C ALA A 324 -6.80 1.34 -11.61
N PHE A 325 -7.30 1.01 -10.41
CA PHE A 325 -7.26 -0.36 -9.88
C PHE A 325 -8.04 -1.34 -10.76
N GLY A 326 -9.23 -0.98 -11.22
CA GLY A 326 -10.03 -1.81 -12.11
C GLY A 326 -9.33 -2.06 -13.44
N VAL A 327 -8.93 -0.99 -14.14
CA VAL A 327 -8.22 -1.07 -15.43
C VAL A 327 -6.96 -1.90 -15.32
N SER A 328 -6.27 -1.81 -14.19
CA SER A 328 -5.05 -2.54 -13.95
C SER A 328 -5.19 -4.06 -13.86
N ALA A 329 -6.40 -4.53 -13.54
CA ALA A 329 -6.71 -5.94 -13.47
C ALA A 329 -7.17 -6.52 -14.82
N LEU A 330 -7.27 -5.68 -15.86
CA LEU A 330 -7.65 -6.11 -17.20
C LEU A 330 -6.51 -6.83 -17.92
N THR A 331 -6.90 -7.71 -18.83
CA THR A 331 -6.00 -8.31 -19.82
C THR A 331 -6.33 -7.72 -21.17
N PHE A 332 -5.32 -7.19 -21.86
CA PHE A 332 -5.48 -6.61 -23.19
C PHE A 332 -4.88 -7.53 -24.26
N THR A 333 -5.45 -7.48 -25.46
CA THR A 333 -4.76 -8.00 -26.65
C THR A 333 -3.65 -7.03 -27.07
N PRO A 334 -2.55 -7.52 -27.67
CA PRO A 334 -1.52 -6.64 -28.23
C PRO A 334 -2.09 -5.84 -29.41
N ALA A 335 -1.59 -4.63 -29.60
CA ALA A 335 -1.88 -3.86 -30.81
C ALA A 335 -1.01 -4.35 -31.97
N MET A 336 -1.54 -4.36 -33.19
CA MET A 336 -0.80 -4.84 -34.37
C MET A 336 -0.67 -3.73 -35.42
N LEU A 337 0.53 -3.60 -35.97
CA LEU A 337 0.83 -2.78 -37.14
C LEU A 337 1.60 -3.64 -38.15
N HIS A 338 1.05 -3.79 -39.34
CA HIS A 338 1.59 -4.62 -40.42
C HIS A 338 1.91 -6.06 -39.97
N GLY A 339 1.02 -6.63 -39.14
CA GLY A 339 1.17 -7.98 -38.59
C GLY A 339 2.26 -8.13 -37.52
N SER A 340 2.90 -7.03 -37.08
CA SER A 340 3.85 -7.01 -35.98
C SER A 340 3.25 -6.33 -34.75
N PRO A 341 3.50 -6.83 -33.52
CA PRO A 341 3.02 -6.18 -32.32
C PRO A 341 3.66 -4.80 -32.15
N LEU A 342 2.88 -3.84 -31.63
CA LEU A 342 3.31 -2.46 -31.41
C LEU A 342 2.99 -2.00 -29.99
N ARG A 343 3.91 -1.24 -29.38
CA ARG A 343 3.66 -0.56 -28.10
C ARG A 343 2.77 0.66 -28.36
N VAL A 344 1.61 0.73 -27.73
CA VAL A 344 0.64 1.82 -27.96
C VAL A 344 -0.07 2.23 -26.68
N TRP A 345 -0.53 3.48 -26.64
CA TRP A 345 -1.45 3.94 -25.60
C TRP A 345 -2.90 3.64 -25.99
N LYS A 346 -3.65 3.03 -25.06
CA LYS A 346 -5.11 2.84 -25.16
C LYS A 346 -5.80 3.63 -24.05
N LYS A 347 -6.85 4.37 -24.39
CA LYS A 347 -7.68 5.11 -23.43
C LYS A 347 -8.91 4.26 -23.08
N VAL A 348 -9.17 4.13 -21.79
CA VAL A 348 -10.23 3.32 -21.19
C VAL A 348 -11.12 4.23 -20.33
N PRO A 349 -12.35 4.55 -20.77
CA PRO A 349 -13.29 5.34 -19.99
C PRO A 349 -14.00 4.45 -18.95
N ILE A 350 -14.02 4.90 -17.70
CA ILE A 350 -14.70 4.22 -16.58
C ILE A 350 -15.82 5.11 -16.06
N ASP A 351 -17.05 4.64 -16.18
CA ASP A 351 -18.24 5.37 -15.74
C ASP A 351 -18.65 4.96 -14.32
N PHE A 352 -18.68 5.93 -13.41
CA PHE A 352 -19.27 5.79 -12.08
C PHE A 352 -20.61 6.51 -12.03
N ARG A 353 -21.67 5.75 -11.82
CA ARG A 353 -23.06 6.22 -11.68
C ARG A 353 -23.71 5.57 -10.47
N LEU A 354 -24.48 6.33 -9.72
CA LEU A 354 -25.37 5.84 -8.67
C LEU A 354 -26.53 5.10 -9.33
N GLN A 355 -26.86 3.93 -8.79
CA GLN A 355 -28.01 3.13 -9.25
C GLN A 355 -29.31 3.60 -8.58
#